data_AF-A0A2V8GVT9-F1
#
_entry.id   AF-A0A2V8GVT9-F1
#
_cell.length_a   1.000
_cell.length_b   1.000
_cell.length_c   1.000
_cell.angle_alpha   90.00
_cell.angle_beta   90.00
_cell.angle_gamma   90.00
#
_symmetry.space_group_name_H-M   'P 1'
#
loop_
_entity.id
_entity.type
_entity.pdbx_description
1 polymer ?
#
loop_
_entity_poly.entity_id
_entity_poly.type
_entity_poly.pdbx_seq_one_letter_code
_entity_poly.pdbx_strand_id
1 'polypeptide(L)'
;MKSDKSKILVSLAPTALQYSSMSKSKPKKKISRRKFLKGTGAALAVATAAPKIEAQTPAAGVATDAVPRSMIRVTVNGTERRIEVEDRWTLVELLRDHLGL
;
A
#
# COMPACT_ATOMS: atom_id res chain seq x y z
N MET A 1 -23.73 61.59 28.93
CA MET A 1 -23.80 60.95 27.60
C MET A 1 -23.05 61.77 26.57
N LYS A 2 -21.82 61.35 26.21
CA LYS A 2 -21.25 61.45 24.84
C LYS A 2 -19.87 60.77 24.87
N SER A 3 -19.84 59.55 24.34
CA SER A 3 -18.63 58.72 24.24
C SER A 3 -18.03 58.95 22.85
N ASP A 4 -16.76 59.35 22.85
CA ASP A 4 -15.95 59.68 21.69
C ASP A 4 -15.56 58.39 20.94
N LYS A 5 -15.82 58.34 19.63
CA LYS A 5 -15.59 57.14 18.81
C LYS A 5 -14.24 57.24 18.10
N SER A 6 -13.20 56.71 18.73
CA SER A 6 -11.87 56.56 18.14
C SER A 6 -11.87 55.46 17.07
N LYS A 7 -11.69 55.87 15.81
CA LYS A 7 -11.50 54.97 14.65
C LYS A 7 -10.17 54.22 14.80
N ILE A 8 -10.22 52.89 14.93
CA ILE A 8 -9.02 52.05 14.86
C ILE A 8 -8.75 51.75 13.38
N LEU A 9 -7.70 52.35 12.85
CA LEU A 9 -7.16 52.08 11.52
C LEU A 9 -6.36 50.77 11.60
N VAL A 10 -6.90 49.67 11.07
CA VAL A 10 -6.15 48.41 10.97
C VAL A 10 -5.29 48.47 9.72
N SER A 11 -3.98 48.62 9.92
CA SER A 11 -2.94 48.51 8.89
C SER A 11 -2.76 47.04 8.49
N LEU A 12 -3.02 46.71 7.22
CA LEU A 12 -2.68 45.43 6.62
C LEU A 12 -1.31 45.55 5.93
N ALA A 13 -0.29 44.89 6.47
CA ALA A 13 0.95 44.60 5.74
C ALA A 13 0.83 43.23 5.03
N PRO A 14 1.19 43.09 3.74
CA PRO A 14 1.27 41.77 3.12
C PRO A 14 2.64 41.15 3.39
N THR A 15 2.66 40.03 4.11
CA THR A 15 3.87 39.21 4.31
C THR A 15 4.23 38.53 2.99
N ALA A 16 5.29 38.99 2.33
CA ALA A 16 5.84 38.34 1.14
C ALA A 16 6.43 36.97 1.51
N LEU A 17 5.92 35.89 0.89
CA LEU A 17 6.49 34.55 1.02
C LEU A 17 7.74 34.43 0.16
N GLN A 18 8.91 34.37 0.81
CA GLN A 18 10.19 34.08 0.19
C GLN A 18 10.26 32.58 -0.17
N TYR A 19 10.15 32.23 -1.44
CA TYR A 19 10.31 30.83 -1.89
C TYR A 19 11.80 30.49 -2.02
N SER A 20 12.31 29.70 -1.08
CA SER A 20 13.70 29.21 -1.09
C SER A 20 13.89 28.20 -2.24
N SER A 21 14.86 28.50 -3.11
CA SER A 21 15.23 27.69 -4.28
C SER A 21 15.67 26.27 -3.88
N MET A 22 14.88 25.25 -4.24
CA MET A 22 15.22 23.84 -4.06
C MET A 22 16.33 23.40 -5.03
N SER A 23 17.36 22.74 -4.50
CA SER A 23 18.48 22.17 -5.26
C SER A 23 18.04 21.02 -6.18
N LYS A 24 18.58 20.98 -7.41
CA LYS A 24 18.29 19.89 -8.37
C LYS A 24 18.92 18.57 -7.89
N SER A 25 18.10 17.55 -7.68
CA SER A 25 18.57 16.19 -7.37
C SER A 25 19.05 15.46 -8.64
N LYS A 26 20.15 14.70 -8.52
CA LYS A 26 20.77 13.96 -9.64
C LYS A 26 19.84 12.83 -10.12
N PRO A 27 19.75 12.55 -11.43
CA PRO A 27 18.87 11.50 -11.95
C PRO A 27 19.36 10.11 -11.52
N LYS A 28 18.49 9.36 -10.82
CA LYS A 28 18.74 7.95 -10.48
C LYS A 28 18.73 7.10 -11.75
N LYS A 29 19.67 6.17 -11.91
CA LYS A 29 19.73 5.23 -13.05
C LYS A 29 18.44 4.41 -13.10
N LYS A 30 17.61 4.63 -14.13
CA LYS A 30 16.32 3.94 -14.30
C LYS A 30 16.55 2.62 -15.05
N ILE A 31 16.44 1.49 -14.38
CA ILE A 31 16.33 0.19 -15.06
C ILE A 31 14.93 0.10 -15.66
N SER A 32 14.83 -0.10 -16.97
CA SER A 32 13.53 -0.26 -17.62
C SER A 32 12.98 -1.66 -17.37
N ARG A 33 11.66 -1.77 -17.17
CA ARG A 33 10.95 -3.04 -17.00
C ARG A 33 11.27 -4.05 -18.11
N ARG A 34 11.42 -3.57 -19.35
CA ARG A 34 11.82 -4.38 -20.52
C ARG A 34 13.24 -4.95 -20.37
N LYS A 35 14.19 -4.16 -19.88
CA LYS A 35 15.58 -4.61 -19.65
C LYS A 35 15.65 -5.62 -18.51
N PHE A 36 14.82 -5.43 -17.48
CA PHE A 36 14.67 -6.39 -16.39
C PHE A 36 14.11 -7.73 -16.89
N LEU A 37 12.98 -7.73 -17.60
CA LEU A 37 12.36 -8.95 -18.14
C LEU A 37 13.24 -9.70 -19.15
N LYS A 38 14.00 -8.97 -19.98
CA LYS A 38 15.00 -9.58 -20.87
C LYS A 38 16.11 -10.29 -20.10
N GLY A 39 16.51 -9.78 -18.94
CA GLY A 39 17.55 -10.38 -18.10
C GLY A 39 17.06 -11.59 -17.32
N THR A 40 15.83 -11.56 -16.79
CA THR A 40 15.28 -12.65 -15.98
C THR A 40 14.83 -13.86 -16.81
N GLY A 41 14.35 -13.66 -18.04
CA GLY A 41 13.88 -14.77 -18.89
C GLY A 41 14.98 -15.75 -19.34
N ALA A 42 16.22 -15.28 -19.47
CA ALA A 42 17.34 -16.12 -19.91
C ALA A 42 17.74 -17.20 -18.88
N ALA A 43 17.50 -16.96 -17.59
CA ALA A 43 17.84 -17.91 -16.52
C ALA A 43 16.91 -19.15 -16.50
N LEU A 44 15.67 -19.02 -16.97
CA LEU A 44 14.68 -20.12 -16.93
C LEU A 44 14.90 -21.16 -18.05
N ALA A 45 15.57 -20.80 -19.13
CA ALA A 45 15.75 -21.67 -20.29
C ALA A 45 16.75 -22.82 -20.06
N VAL A 46 17.58 -22.76 -19.01
CA VAL A 46 18.60 -23.79 -18.70
C VAL A 46 18.02 -24.94 -17.84
N ALA A 47 16.79 -24.81 -17.32
CA ALA A 47 16.22 -25.75 -16.35
C ALA A 47 15.58 -27.02 -16.96
N THR A 48 15.81 -27.33 -18.24
CA THR A 48 15.17 -28.50 -18.90
C THR A 48 15.88 -29.83 -18.65
N ALA A 49 16.92 -29.86 -17.80
CA ALA A 49 17.68 -31.06 -17.46
C ALA A 49 17.58 -31.44 -15.96
N ALA A 50 16.53 -31.02 -15.26
CA ALA A 50 16.33 -31.41 -13.86
C ALA A 50 15.74 -32.82 -13.75
N PRO A 51 16.21 -33.66 -12.79
CA PRO A 51 15.63 -34.97 -12.56
C PRO A 51 14.19 -34.84 -12.04
N LYS A 52 13.36 -35.81 -12.44
CA LYS A 52 11.95 -35.90 -12.06
C LYS A 52 11.84 -35.92 -10.52
N ILE A 53 11.31 -34.84 -9.95
CA ILE A 53 10.98 -34.80 -8.53
C ILE A 53 9.83 -35.78 -8.30
N GLU A 54 10.06 -36.79 -7.47
CA GLU A 54 9.03 -37.74 -7.09
C GLU A 54 7.90 -36.98 -6.38
N ALA A 55 6.68 -37.21 -6.84
CA ALA A 55 5.48 -36.58 -6.31
C ALA A 55 5.39 -36.92 -4.82
N GLN A 56 5.37 -35.88 -3.97
CA GLN A 56 5.06 -36.03 -2.56
C GLN A 56 3.63 -36.57 -2.46
N THR A 57 3.50 -37.83 -2.06
CA THR A 57 2.22 -38.41 -1.66
C THR A 57 1.58 -37.47 -0.65
N PRO A 58 0.37 -36.94 -0.90
CA PRO A 58 -0.31 -36.13 0.11
C PRO A 58 -0.48 -37.01 1.34
N ALA A 59 0.11 -36.59 2.45
CA ALA A 59 -0.14 -37.21 3.74
C ALA A 59 -1.66 -37.25 3.94
N ALA A 60 -2.19 -38.43 4.27
CA ALA A 60 -3.59 -38.62 4.58
C ALA A 60 -4.02 -37.55 5.59
N GLY A 61 -5.12 -36.86 5.27
CA GLY A 61 -5.54 -35.59 5.86
C GLY A 61 -5.35 -35.51 7.37
N VAL A 62 -4.37 -34.70 7.77
CA VAL A 62 -4.40 -34.07 9.09
C VAL A 62 -5.69 -33.28 9.17
N ALA A 63 -6.47 -33.50 10.23
CA ALA A 63 -7.60 -32.64 10.54
C ALA A 63 -7.08 -31.20 10.57
N THR A 64 -7.52 -30.37 9.62
CA THR A 64 -7.14 -28.97 9.59
C THR A 64 -7.79 -28.31 10.80
N ASP A 65 -6.99 -27.95 11.79
CA ASP A 65 -7.46 -27.15 12.91
C ASP A 65 -8.25 -25.94 12.39
N ALA A 66 -9.33 -25.62 13.09
CA ALA A 66 -10.14 -24.46 12.74
C ALA A 66 -9.27 -23.20 12.79
N VAL A 67 -9.23 -22.48 11.66
CA VAL A 67 -8.45 -21.25 11.56
C VAL A 67 -9.08 -20.20 12.48
N PRO A 68 -8.29 -19.57 13.38
CA PRO A 68 -8.79 -18.51 14.25
C PRO A 68 -9.42 -17.36 13.46
N ARG A 69 -10.53 -16.86 14.00
CA ARG A 69 -11.29 -15.76 13.43
C ARG A 69 -11.53 -14.65 14.44
N SER A 70 -11.47 -13.43 13.93
CA SER A 70 -11.57 -12.20 14.71
C SER A 70 -12.62 -11.28 14.09
N MET A 71 -13.52 -10.73 14.91
CA MET A 71 -14.46 -9.72 14.44
C MET A 71 -13.85 -8.33 14.56
N ILE A 72 -13.72 -7.63 13.43
CA ILE A 72 -13.11 -6.30 13.35
C ILE A 72 -14.09 -5.26 12.79
N ARG A 73 -13.80 -3.98 13.07
CA ARG A 73 -14.42 -2.84 12.40
C ARG A 73 -13.36 -2.17 11.53
N VAL A 74 -13.69 -1.92 10.27
CA VAL A 74 -12.79 -1.27 9.31
C VAL A 74 -13.56 -0.23 8.51
N THR A 75 -12.94 0.93 8.29
CA THR A 75 -13.47 1.97 7.41
C THR A 75 -12.71 1.92 6.10
N VAL A 76 -13.39 1.54 5.01
CA VAL A 76 -12.82 1.45 3.66
C VAL A 76 -13.54 2.44 2.76
N ASN A 77 -12.81 3.34 2.11
CA ASN A 77 -13.36 4.39 1.25
C ASN A 77 -14.48 5.21 1.94
N GLY A 78 -14.31 5.51 3.24
CA GLY A 78 -15.26 6.26 4.05
C GLY A 78 -16.49 5.47 4.52
N THR A 79 -16.65 4.20 4.13
CA THR A 79 -17.74 3.34 4.59
C THR A 79 -17.25 2.44 5.72
N GLU A 80 -17.89 2.51 6.89
CA GLU A 80 -17.60 1.60 8.01
C GLU A 80 -18.24 0.23 7.76
N ARG A 81 -17.46 -0.83 8.02
CA ARG A 81 -17.89 -2.23 7.90
C ARG A 81 -17.44 -3.02 9.11
N ARG A 82 -18.30 -3.92 9.60
CA ARG A 82 -17.98 -4.90 10.64
C ARG A 82 -17.93 -6.28 10.00
N ILE A 83 -16.79 -6.93 10.08
CA ILE A 83 -16.55 -8.19 9.36
C ILE A 83 -15.83 -9.18 10.25
N GLU A 84 -16.01 -10.47 9.98
CA GLU A 84 -15.20 -11.54 10.54
C GLU A 84 -14.02 -11.81 9.59
N VAL A 85 -12.80 -11.79 10.12
CA VAL A 85 -11.57 -12.08 9.36
C VAL A 85 -10.86 -13.29 9.92
N GLU A 86 -10.23 -14.08 9.05
CA GLU A 86 -9.23 -15.04 9.50
C GLU A 86 -7.92 -14.31 9.82
N ASP A 87 -7.23 -14.74 10.88
CA ASP A 87 -6.00 -14.07 11.34
C ASP A 87 -4.86 -14.15 10.31
N ARG A 88 -4.95 -15.07 9.35
CA ARG A 88 -3.99 -15.23 8.24
C ARG A 88 -4.28 -14.36 7.03
N TRP A 89 -5.45 -13.73 6.94
CA TRP A 89 -5.79 -12.90 5.78
C TRP A 89 -4.96 -11.62 5.79
N THR A 90 -4.39 -11.31 4.63
CA THR A 90 -3.78 -10.00 4.43
C THR A 90 -4.84 -8.95 4.12
N LEU A 91 -4.53 -7.67 4.34
CA LEU A 91 -5.44 -6.58 3.95
C LEU A 91 -5.77 -6.61 2.45
N VAL A 92 -4.80 -6.98 1.60
CA VAL A 92 -5.01 -7.05 0.14
C VAL A 92 -6.03 -8.13 -0.21
N GLU A 93 -5.92 -9.32 0.40
CA GLU A 93 -6.89 -10.41 0.23
C GLU A 93 -8.27 -9.96 0.72
N LEU A 94 -8.35 -9.33 1.89
CA LEU A 94 -9.60 -8.81 2.42
C LEU A 94 -10.29 -7.85 1.44
N LEU A 95 -9.54 -6.90 0.89
CA LEU A 95 -10.08 -5.91 -0.03
C LEU A 95 -10.51 -6.55 -1.35
N ARG A 96 -9.63 -7.33 -1.98
CA ARG A 96 -9.86 -7.87 -3.32
C ARG A 96 -10.87 -9.03 -3.32
N ASP A 97 -10.65 -10.01 -2.44
CA ASP A 97 -11.32 -11.31 -2.53
C ASP A 97 -12.61 -11.34 -1.68
N HIS A 98 -12.67 -10.52 -0.62
CA HIS A 98 -13.82 -10.50 0.29
C HIS A 98 -14.70 -9.25 0.16
N LEU A 99 -14.14 -8.09 -0.20
CA LEU A 99 -14.89 -6.85 -0.38
C LEU A 99 -15.08 -6.43 -1.85
N GLY A 100 -14.34 -7.03 -2.78
CA GLY A 100 -14.41 -6.73 -4.22
C GLY A 100 -13.93 -5.33 -4.58
N LEU A 101 -12.95 -4.81 -3.83
CA LEU A 101 -12.40 -3.46 -3.94
C LEU A 101 -10.98 -3.44 -4.50
#